data_AF-A0A919ZSD1-F1
#
_entry.id   AF-A0A919ZSD1-F1
#
_cell.length_a   1.000
_cell.length_b   1.000
_cell.length_c   1.000
_cell.angle_alpha   90.00
_cell.angle_beta   90.00
_cell.angle_gamma   90.00
#
_symmetry.space_group_name_H-M   'P 1'
#
loop_
_entity.id
_entity.type
_entity.pdbx_description
1 polymer ?
#
loop_
_entity_poly.entity_id
_entity_poly.type
_entity_poly.pdbx_seq_one_letter_code
_entity_poly.pdbx_strand_id
1 'polypeptide(L)'
;MGNENVSGLSILKRFFEIEYGQKFDQSELYLKLQECLEKINEDGMSVLNDFSFFHGFVNDGIRSQKVNDRFYFGLIFLQILITLILIYAGVIFGIFNIILIFVLILVENLLFWIISATKRQSIFLNKIRKWSMGFYSDIDLANFLSIESLQNFLTTEPFDEKKYAKLWLKEMSTSMDHDWQDIILELHPNEDQLIPNIRVTLGGVRKTMQPASEYGFSNIENSSPNILLITCYFFLGKKIRFLVWIMKRKHSKRIDQLNNHFELLFGKRKQKPIEYDDEQECWETIIKIVDRSSTARNDIRQSLDVFGKIINSYVGYDAV
;
A
#
# COMPACT_ATOMS: atom_id res chain seq x y z
N MET A 1 5.18 -7.11 -22.92
CA MET A 1 6.20 -6.94 -23.98
C MET A 1 5.66 -5.92 -24.97
N GLY A 2 6.34 -4.79 -25.06
CA GLY A 2 5.93 -3.61 -25.80
C GLY A 2 6.84 -2.47 -25.35
N ASN A 3 8.10 -2.53 -25.79
CA ASN A 3 9.06 -1.45 -25.63
C ASN A 3 8.58 -0.33 -26.57
N GLU A 4 7.58 0.43 -26.13
CA GLU A 4 7.31 1.71 -26.76
C GLU A 4 8.56 2.54 -26.50
N ASN A 5 9.27 2.86 -27.58
CA ASN A 5 10.27 3.90 -27.60
C ASN A 5 9.65 5.11 -26.88
N VAL A 6 10.01 5.33 -25.62
CA VAL A 6 9.71 6.55 -24.89
C VAL A 6 10.50 7.63 -25.61
N SER A 7 9.93 8.14 -26.69
CA SER A 7 10.54 9.19 -27.49
C SER A 7 10.81 10.36 -26.54
N GLY A 8 11.97 11.01 -26.61
CA GLY A 8 12.24 12.20 -25.78
C GLY A 8 11.13 13.27 -25.88
N LEU A 9 10.35 13.23 -26.96
CA LEU A 9 9.15 14.02 -27.19
C LEU A 9 8.00 13.74 -26.19
N SER A 10 7.78 12.48 -25.79
CA SER A 10 6.73 12.14 -24.82
C SER A 10 7.08 12.60 -23.41
N ILE A 11 8.37 12.57 -23.06
CA ILE A 11 8.88 13.10 -21.78
C ILE A 11 8.75 14.63 -21.75
N LEU A 12 9.16 15.31 -22.82
CA LEU A 12 9.01 16.77 -22.93
C LEU A 12 7.55 17.20 -22.89
N LYS A 13 6.65 16.50 -23.60
CA LYS A 13 5.21 16.77 -23.57
C LYS A 13 4.64 16.67 -22.15
N ARG A 14 5.04 15.64 -21.39
CA ARG A 14 4.66 15.49 -19.97
C ARG A 14 5.13 16.67 -19.11
N PHE A 15 6.38 17.11 -19.28
CA PHE A 15 6.88 18.28 -18.55
C PHE A 15 6.12 19.55 -18.91
N PHE A 16 5.71 19.72 -20.18
CA PHE A 16 4.87 20.84 -20.61
C PHE A 16 3.50 20.80 -19.92
N GLU A 17 2.86 19.63 -19.86
CA GLU A 17 1.57 19.46 -19.16
C GLU A 17 1.66 19.73 -17.66
N ILE A 18 2.80 19.44 -17.04
CA ILE A 18 3.06 19.78 -15.63
C ILE A 18 3.06 21.29 -15.41
N GLU A 19 3.40 22.11 -16.41
CA GLU A 19 3.58 23.54 -16.20
C GLU A 19 2.34 24.40 -16.44
N TYR A 20 1.40 23.91 -17.24
CA TYR A 20 0.17 24.63 -17.59
C TYR A 20 -1.06 23.96 -16.97
N GLY A 21 -1.79 24.70 -16.13
CA GLY A 21 -3.10 24.29 -15.59
C GLY A 21 -3.36 24.78 -14.16
N GLN A 22 -4.31 24.16 -13.48
CA GLN A 22 -4.75 24.54 -12.14
C GLN A 22 -3.70 24.21 -11.05
N LYS A 23 -3.63 25.06 -10.02
CA LYS A 23 -2.82 24.82 -8.82
C LYS A 23 -3.78 24.65 -7.64
N PHE A 24 -3.49 23.66 -6.81
CA PHE A 24 -4.32 23.29 -5.67
C PHE A 24 -3.58 23.49 -4.37
N ASP A 25 -4.31 23.80 -3.31
CA ASP A 25 -3.76 23.75 -1.96
C ASP A 25 -3.65 22.29 -1.45
N GLN A 26 -2.96 22.09 -0.33
CA GLN A 26 -2.74 20.77 0.25
C GLN A 26 -4.03 20.03 0.60
N SER A 27 -5.04 20.75 1.12
CA SER A 27 -6.35 20.16 1.43
C SER A 27 -7.07 19.69 0.18
N GLU A 28 -7.06 20.48 -0.88
CA GLU A 28 -7.68 20.15 -2.17
C GLU A 28 -6.98 18.96 -2.83
N LEU A 29 -5.64 18.89 -2.78
CA LEU A 29 -4.88 17.73 -3.28
C LEU A 29 -5.21 16.45 -2.51
N TYR A 30 -5.43 16.56 -1.21
CA TYR A 30 -5.83 15.42 -0.38
C TYR A 30 -7.25 14.95 -0.71
N LEU A 31 -8.20 15.87 -0.90
CA LEU A 31 -9.57 15.54 -1.32
C LEU A 31 -9.58 14.86 -2.70
N LYS A 32 -8.82 15.40 -3.66
CA LYS A 32 -8.68 14.77 -4.98
C LYS A 32 -8.03 13.40 -4.93
N LEU A 33 -7.12 13.15 -3.98
CA LEU A 33 -6.61 11.80 -3.74
C LEU A 33 -7.73 10.86 -3.29
N GLN A 34 -8.60 11.29 -2.38
CA GLN A 34 -9.76 10.51 -1.96
C GLN A 34 -10.71 10.23 -3.13
N GLU A 35 -11.01 11.25 -3.95
CA GLU A 35 -11.81 11.09 -5.18
C GLU A 35 -11.17 10.08 -6.16
N CYS A 36 -9.85 10.07 -6.29
CA CYS A 36 -9.14 9.07 -7.09
C CYS A 36 -9.34 7.65 -6.56
N LEU A 37 -9.30 7.47 -5.24
CA LEU A 37 -9.50 6.16 -4.61
C LEU A 37 -10.96 5.72 -4.75
N GLU A 38 -11.91 6.62 -4.54
CA GLU A 38 -13.35 6.35 -4.72
C GLU A 38 -13.66 5.98 -6.16
N LYS A 39 -13.11 6.70 -7.14
CA LYS A 39 -13.26 6.37 -8.56
C LYS A 39 -12.69 4.98 -8.88
N ILE A 40 -11.55 4.60 -8.33
CA ILE A 40 -11.01 3.24 -8.51
C ILE A 40 -11.94 2.20 -7.91
N ASN A 41 -12.57 2.51 -6.78
CA ASN A 41 -13.52 1.61 -6.15
C ASN A 41 -14.80 1.43 -6.99
N GLU A 42 -15.38 2.51 -7.49
CA GLU A 42 -16.61 2.50 -8.29
C GLU A 42 -16.40 1.88 -9.69
N ASP A 43 -15.37 2.33 -10.39
CA ASP A 43 -15.09 1.94 -11.78
C ASP A 43 -14.30 0.62 -11.87
N GLY A 44 -13.66 0.19 -10.78
CA GLY A 44 -12.88 -1.05 -10.70
C GLY A 44 -11.80 -1.15 -11.78
N MET A 45 -11.78 -2.27 -12.51
CA MET A 45 -10.80 -2.49 -13.60
C MET A 45 -11.05 -1.62 -14.84
N SER A 46 -12.23 -0.98 -14.96
CA SER A 46 -12.53 -0.13 -16.11
C SER A 46 -11.73 1.18 -16.10
N VAL A 47 -11.18 1.56 -14.94
CA VAL A 47 -10.19 2.64 -14.80
C VAL A 47 -8.97 2.42 -15.70
N LEU A 48 -8.59 1.18 -15.97
CA LEU A 48 -7.44 0.87 -16.83
C LEU A 48 -7.68 1.24 -18.30
N ASN A 49 -8.91 1.54 -18.69
CA ASN A 49 -9.24 1.98 -20.04
C ASN A 49 -8.91 3.46 -20.26
N ASP A 50 -8.90 4.29 -19.20
CA ASP A 50 -8.59 5.71 -19.29
C ASP A 50 -7.86 6.23 -18.04
N PHE A 51 -6.56 6.40 -18.17
CA PHE A 51 -5.70 6.96 -17.12
C PHE A 51 -5.68 8.49 -17.09
N SER A 52 -6.35 9.18 -18.02
CA SER A 52 -6.26 10.65 -18.18
C SER A 52 -6.59 11.40 -16.88
N PHE A 53 -7.59 10.94 -16.14
CA PHE A 53 -7.99 11.50 -14.86
C PHE A 53 -6.85 11.44 -13.83
N PHE A 54 -6.19 10.28 -13.69
CA PHE A 54 -5.12 10.06 -12.72
C PHE A 54 -3.84 10.78 -13.12
N HIS A 55 -3.51 10.78 -14.41
CA HIS A 55 -2.38 11.55 -14.95
C HIS A 55 -2.59 13.06 -14.74
N GLY A 56 -3.82 13.55 -14.94
CA GLY A 56 -4.21 14.93 -14.65
C GLY A 56 -4.01 15.29 -13.19
N PHE A 57 -4.50 14.45 -12.27
CA PHE A 57 -4.26 14.61 -10.83
C PHE A 57 -2.77 14.67 -10.50
N VAL A 58 -1.96 13.77 -11.05
CA VAL A 58 -0.51 13.77 -10.80
C VAL A 58 0.13 15.05 -11.34
N ASN A 59 -0.17 15.47 -12.56
CA ASN A 59 0.39 16.69 -13.14
C ASN A 59 0.02 17.94 -12.34
N ASP A 60 -1.25 18.07 -11.95
CA ASP A 60 -1.75 19.16 -11.11
C ASP A 60 -1.07 19.16 -9.73
N GLY A 61 -0.88 17.97 -9.15
CA GLY A 61 -0.20 17.78 -7.88
C GLY A 61 1.27 18.18 -7.92
N ILE A 62 1.99 17.81 -8.97
CA ILE A 62 3.39 18.21 -9.20
C ILE A 62 3.46 19.75 -9.36
N ARG A 63 2.59 20.33 -10.19
CA ARG A 63 2.53 21.79 -10.44
C ARG A 63 2.31 22.61 -9.19
N SER A 64 1.55 22.06 -8.25
CA SER A 64 1.18 22.71 -6.99
C SER A 64 2.33 22.73 -5.97
N GLN A 65 3.43 21.99 -6.21
CA GLN A 65 4.58 22.00 -5.31
C GLN A 65 5.48 23.22 -5.54
N LYS A 66 5.97 23.79 -4.45
CA LYS A 66 6.96 24.88 -4.48
C LYS A 66 8.35 24.31 -4.31
N VAL A 67 9.28 24.73 -5.17
CA VAL A 67 10.72 24.45 -5.05
C VAL A 67 11.45 25.77 -4.90
N ASN A 68 12.47 25.81 -4.03
CA ASN A 68 13.31 26.98 -3.88
C ASN A 68 14.40 26.98 -4.96
N ASP A 69 14.08 27.63 -6.08
CA ASP A 69 14.92 27.69 -7.26
C ASP A 69 15.75 28.98 -7.37
N ARG A 70 15.69 29.83 -6.34
CA ARG A 70 16.29 31.19 -6.33
C ARG A 70 17.78 31.20 -6.64
N PHE A 71 18.53 30.20 -6.17
CA PHE A 71 19.97 30.10 -6.41
C PHE A 71 20.30 29.96 -7.90
N TYR A 72 19.55 29.11 -8.61
CA TYR A 72 19.77 28.84 -10.02
C TYR A 72 19.36 30.01 -10.91
N PHE A 73 18.23 30.66 -10.61
CA PHE A 73 17.86 31.91 -11.28
C PHE A 73 18.93 32.99 -11.07
N GLY A 74 19.53 33.07 -9.87
CA GLY A 74 20.66 33.96 -9.59
C GLY A 74 21.86 33.70 -10.49
N LEU A 75 22.20 32.44 -10.76
CA LEU A 75 23.30 32.07 -11.67
C LEU A 75 23.00 32.48 -13.13
N ILE A 76 21.77 32.24 -13.61
CA ILE A 76 21.36 32.62 -14.97
C ILE A 76 21.42 34.14 -15.15
N PHE A 77 20.92 34.91 -14.16
CA PHE A 77 21.01 36.38 -14.21
C PHE A 77 22.45 36.88 -14.21
N LEU A 78 23.32 36.27 -13.40
CA LEU A 78 24.75 36.59 -13.37
C LEU A 78 25.42 36.31 -14.73
N GLN A 79 25.09 35.19 -15.35
CA GLN A 79 25.61 34.79 -16.66
C GLN A 79 25.16 35.73 -17.79
N ILE A 80 23.88 36.14 -17.79
CA ILE A 80 23.36 37.14 -18.73
C ILE A 80 24.09 38.48 -18.53
N LEU A 81 24.30 38.90 -17.28
CA LEU A 81 25.01 40.14 -16.96
C LEU A 81 26.46 40.11 -17.45
N ILE A 82 27.19 39.02 -17.18
CA ILE A 82 28.57 38.84 -17.66
C ILE A 82 28.63 38.87 -19.18
N THR A 83 27.67 38.21 -19.84
CA THR A 83 27.58 38.19 -21.31
C THR A 83 27.36 39.59 -21.88
N LEU A 84 26.46 40.38 -21.28
CA LEU A 84 26.21 41.77 -21.68
C LEU A 84 27.47 42.65 -21.50
N ILE A 85 28.20 42.48 -20.39
CA ILE A 85 29.46 43.21 -20.14
C ILE A 85 30.50 42.85 -21.20
N LEU A 86 30.66 41.57 -21.54
CA LEU A 86 31.62 41.10 -22.54
C LEU A 86 31.28 41.57 -23.97
N ILE A 87 29.99 41.68 -24.30
CA ILE A 87 29.51 42.27 -25.56
C ILE A 87 29.84 43.76 -25.59
N TYR A 88 29.52 44.51 -24.52
CA TYR A 88 29.79 45.95 -24.44
C TYR A 88 31.29 46.27 -24.49
N ALA A 89 32.11 45.45 -23.83
CA ALA A 89 33.57 45.56 -23.85
C ALA A 89 34.20 45.19 -25.21
N GLY A 90 33.42 44.73 -26.19
CA GLY A 90 33.91 44.30 -27.49
C GLY A 90 34.80 43.06 -27.41
N VAL A 91 34.62 42.18 -26.42
CA VAL A 91 35.39 40.94 -26.32
C VAL A 91 34.76 39.84 -27.18
N ILE A 92 33.42 39.85 -27.29
CA ILE A 92 32.66 38.92 -28.12
C ILE A 92 32.33 39.61 -29.45
N PHE A 93 33.03 39.25 -30.52
CA PHE A 93 32.75 39.72 -31.88
C PHE A 93 32.11 38.64 -32.74
N GLY A 94 31.23 39.04 -33.65
CA GLY A 94 30.60 38.18 -34.65
C GLY A 94 29.21 37.65 -34.23
N ILE A 95 28.26 37.78 -35.15
CA ILE A 95 26.86 37.35 -34.98
C ILE A 95 26.76 35.87 -34.58
N PHE A 96 27.66 35.02 -35.09
CA PHE A 96 27.72 33.60 -34.76
C PHE A 96 27.97 33.33 -33.26
N ASN A 97 28.88 34.06 -32.62
CA ASN A 97 29.18 33.89 -31.20
C ASN A 97 28.02 34.32 -30.31
N ILE A 98 27.30 35.37 -30.70
CA ILE A 98 26.11 35.85 -30.00
C ILE A 98 24.99 34.81 -30.09
N ILE A 99 24.74 34.26 -31.28
CA ILE A 99 23.75 33.19 -31.49
C ILE A 99 24.09 31.96 -30.64
N LEU A 100 25.36 31.54 -30.63
CA LEU A 100 25.79 30.37 -29.87
C LEU A 100 25.59 30.55 -28.36
N ILE A 101 25.93 31.71 -27.80
CA ILE A 101 25.70 32.00 -26.38
C ILE A 101 24.21 32.02 -26.04
N PHE A 102 23.38 32.61 -26.91
CA PHE A 102 21.93 32.63 -26.72
C PHE A 102 21.35 31.21 -26.72
N VAL A 103 21.79 30.34 -27.64
CA VAL A 103 21.38 28.93 -27.69
C VAL A 103 21.81 28.19 -26.42
N LEU A 104 23.02 28.41 -25.91
CA LEU A 104 23.48 27.78 -24.66
C LEU A 104 22.61 28.19 -23.46
N ILE A 105 22.27 29.47 -23.33
CA ILE A 105 21.38 29.97 -22.27
C ILE A 105 19.99 29.33 -22.39
N LEU A 106 19.46 29.13 -23.61
CA LEU A 106 18.19 28.43 -23.81
C LEU A 106 18.26 26.96 -23.39
N VAL A 107 19.34 26.26 -23.73
CA VAL A 107 19.55 24.86 -23.32
C VAL A 107 19.65 24.74 -21.80
N GLU A 108 20.40 25.63 -21.14
CA GLU A 108 20.51 25.67 -19.68
C GLU A 108 19.18 25.95 -18.99
N ASN A 109 18.37 26.88 -19.52
CA ASN A 109 17.02 27.13 -19.03
C ASN A 109 16.13 25.89 -19.15
N LEU A 110 16.22 25.16 -20.26
CA LEU A 110 15.44 23.94 -20.49
C LEU A 110 15.87 22.82 -19.53
N LEU A 111 17.18 22.62 -19.33
CA LEU A 111 17.70 21.67 -18.35
C LEU A 111 17.25 22.03 -16.93
N PHE A 112 17.33 23.31 -16.57
CA PHE A 112 16.91 23.78 -15.27
C PHE A 112 15.42 23.55 -15.02
N TRP A 113 14.60 23.81 -16.03
CA TRP A 113 13.17 23.56 -15.98
C TRP A 113 12.85 22.07 -15.72
N ILE A 114 13.53 21.15 -16.42
CA ILE A 114 13.40 19.70 -16.19
C ILE A 114 13.80 19.33 -14.74
N ILE A 115 14.91 19.89 -14.23
CA ILE A 115 15.37 19.63 -12.85
C ILE A 115 14.34 20.13 -11.83
N SER A 116 13.80 21.33 -12.01
CA SER A 116 12.78 21.90 -11.12
C SER A 116 11.51 21.05 -11.11
N ALA A 117 11.02 20.64 -12.29
CA ALA A 117 9.84 19.78 -12.38
C ALA A 117 10.08 18.40 -11.74
N THR A 118 11.27 17.82 -11.89
CA THR A 118 11.64 16.56 -11.23
C THR A 118 11.67 16.70 -9.71
N LYS A 119 12.18 17.82 -9.18
CA LYS A 119 12.15 18.12 -7.74
C LYS A 119 10.71 18.25 -7.22
N ARG A 120 9.86 19.00 -7.93
CA ARG A 120 8.43 19.12 -7.61
C ARG A 120 7.75 17.74 -7.57
N GLN A 121 8.09 16.89 -8.53
CA GLN A 121 7.56 15.54 -8.62
C GLN A 121 7.96 14.68 -7.41
N SER A 122 9.23 14.69 -7.03
CA SER A 122 9.69 13.97 -5.84
C SER A 122 8.99 14.45 -4.56
N ILE A 123 8.81 15.77 -4.39
CA ILE A 123 8.09 16.34 -3.24
C ILE A 123 6.64 15.84 -3.21
N PHE A 124 5.95 15.87 -4.36
CA PHE A 124 4.55 15.45 -4.44
C PHE A 124 4.39 13.95 -4.17
N LEU A 125 5.24 13.11 -4.77
CA LEU A 125 5.17 11.65 -4.59
C LEU A 125 5.47 11.25 -3.15
N ASN A 126 6.42 11.92 -2.49
CA ASN A 126 6.65 11.73 -1.05
C ASN A 126 5.42 12.11 -0.19
N LYS A 127 4.61 13.08 -0.63
CA LYS A 127 3.35 13.41 0.06
C LYS A 127 2.29 12.34 -0.15
N ILE A 128 2.10 11.88 -1.40
CA ILE A 128 1.20 10.75 -1.70
C ILE A 128 1.58 9.54 -0.87
N ARG A 129 2.87 9.20 -0.79
CA ARG A 129 3.37 8.08 0.01
C ARG A 129 3.07 8.25 1.50
N LYS A 130 3.16 9.48 2.04
CA LYS A 130 2.78 9.75 3.44
C LYS A 130 1.28 9.60 3.66
N TRP A 131 0.46 10.11 2.74
CA TRP A 131 -0.99 9.99 2.81
C TRP A 131 -1.45 8.54 2.66
N SER A 132 -0.89 7.77 1.72
CA SER A 132 -1.19 6.34 1.57
C SER A 132 -0.83 5.54 2.83
N MET A 133 0.34 5.79 3.42
CA MET A 133 0.72 5.19 4.71
C MET A 133 -0.24 5.59 5.84
N GLY A 134 -0.76 6.82 5.83
CA GLY A 134 -1.83 7.25 6.74
C GLY A 134 -3.08 6.39 6.60
N PHE A 135 -3.57 6.18 5.38
CA PHE A 135 -4.73 5.30 5.14
C PHE A 135 -4.48 3.86 5.60
N TYR A 136 -3.30 3.27 5.34
CA TYR A 136 -2.98 1.94 5.85
C TYR A 136 -2.97 1.89 7.39
N SER A 137 -2.38 2.90 8.03
CA SER A 137 -2.37 3.00 9.50
C SER A 137 -3.78 3.15 10.07
N ASP A 138 -4.64 3.93 9.44
CA ASP A 138 -6.02 4.13 9.87
C ASP A 138 -6.85 2.85 9.71
N ILE A 139 -6.63 2.10 8.61
CA ILE A 139 -7.21 0.77 8.40
C ILE A 139 -6.75 -0.19 9.51
N ASP A 140 -5.45 -0.21 9.81
CA ASP A 140 -4.88 -1.08 10.85
C ASP A 140 -5.40 -0.69 12.25
N LEU A 141 -5.54 0.60 12.53
CA LEU A 141 -6.14 1.10 13.77
C LEU A 141 -7.62 0.73 13.87
N ALA A 142 -8.39 0.88 12.79
CA ALA A 142 -9.79 0.48 12.75
C ALA A 142 -9.95 -1.04 12.93
N ASN A 143 -9.04 -1.84 12.34
CA ASN A 143 -8.95 -3.27 12.60
C ASN A 143 -8.70 -3.51 14.09
N PHE A 144 -7.68 -2.88 14.68
CA PHE A 144 -7.35 -3.03 16.09
C PHE A 144 -8.52 -2.66 17.02
N LEU A 145 -9.17 -1.51 16.81
CA LEU A 145 -10.33 -1.07 17.60
C LEU A 145 -11.52 -2.03 17.46
N SER A 146 -11.78 -2.54 16.25
CA SER A 146 -12.81 -3.56 16.05
C SER A 146 -12.50 -4.85 16.86
N ILE A 147 -11.23 -5.25 16.92
CA ILE A 147 -10.76 -6.41 17.69
C ILE A 147 -10.88 -6.17 19.20
N GLU A 148 -10.54 -4.97 19.70
CA GLU A 148 -10.73 -4.63 21.12
C GLU A 148 -12.20 -4.64 21.51
N SER A 149 -13.09 -4.14 20.65
CA SER A 149 -14.54 -4.22 20.89
C SER A 149 -15.04 -5.67 21.00
N LEU A 150 -14.43 -6.59 20.23
CA LEU A 150 -14.73 -8.02 20.27
C LEU A 150 -14.25 -8.70 21.56
N GLN A 151 -13.26 -8.15 22.28
CA GLN A 151 -12.82 -8.69 23.56
C GLN A 151 -13.91 -8.64 24.65
N ASN A 152 -14.97 -7.86 24.47
CA ASN A 152 -16.07 -7.84 25.43
C ASN A 152 -17.00 -9.08 25.31
N PHE A 153 -16.90 -9.86 24.23
CA PHE A 153 -17.75 -11.04 23.96
C PHE A 153 -17.13 -12.37 24.43
N LEU A 154 -16.17 -12.34 25.36
CA LEU A 154 -15.41 -13.53 25.78
C LEU A 154 -16.30 -14.59 26.47
N THR A 155 -16.65 -15.63 25.73
CA THR A 155 -16.91 -16.97 26.30
C THR A 155 -15.71 -17.85 26.00
N THR A 156 -14.87 -18.10 27.00
CA THR A 156 -13.79 -19.10 26.92
C THR A 156 -14.39 -20.50 27.03
N GLU A 157 -14.95 -21.01 25.94
CA GLU A 157 -15.17 -22.43 25.83
C GLU A 157 -13.86 -23.11 25.40
N PRO A 158 -13.34 -24.07 26.18
CA PRO A 158 -12.14 -24.79 25.80
C PRO A 158 -12.38 -25.58 24.51
N PHE A 159 -11.40 -25.57 23.62
CA PHE A 159 -11.41 -26.34 22.38
C PHE A 159 -11.49 -27.86 22.70
N ASP A 160 -12.54 -28.53 22.21
CA ASP A 160 -12.76 -29.97 22.40
C ASP A 160 -12.15 -30.78 21.24
N GLU A 161 -10.94 -31.29 21.43
CA GLU A 161 -10.19 -32.10 20.46
C GLU A 161 -11.02 -33.27 19.88
N LYS A 162 -11.92 -33.86 20.67
CA LYS A 162 -12.72 -35.02 20.23
C LYS A 162 -13.81 -34.62 19.23
N LYS A 163 -14.35 -33.41 19.36
CA LYS A 163 -15.41 -32.89 18.49
C LYS A 163 -14.89 -32.52 17.09
N TYR A 164 -13.62 -32.10 17.01
CA TYR A 164 -13.00 -31.64 15.77
C TYR A 164 -12.14 -32.68 15.03
N ALA A 165 -12.05 -33.92 15.55
CA ALA A 165 -11.30 -35.02 14.92
C ALA A 165 -11.75 -35.36 13.47
N LYS A 166 -13.02 -35.11 13.14
CA LYS A 166 -13.53 -35.28 11.77
C LYS A 166 -13.02 -34.20 10.82
N LEU A 167 -12.87 -32.97 11.31
CA LEU A 167 -12.32 -31.85 10.54
C LEU A 167 -10.81 -32.03 10.34
N TRP A 168 -10.13 -32.49 11.39
CA TRP A 168 -8.72 -32.87 11.39
C TRP A 168 -8.42 -33.83 10.24
N LEU A 169 -9.17 -34.92 10.07
CA LEU A 169 -8.98 -35.87 8.98
C LEU A 169 -9.16 -35.26 7.57
N LYS A 170 -10.11 -34.31 7.43
CA LYS A 170 -10.44 -33.68 6.14
C LYS A 170 -9.41 -32.62 5.72
N GLU A 171 -8.97 -31.78 6.66
CA GLU A 171 -8.09 -30.65 6.36
C GLU A 171 -6.61 -31.03 6.43
N MET A 172 -6.20 -31.84 7.42
CA MET A 172 -4.81 -32.27 7.59
C MET A 172 -4.31 -33.07 6.38
N SER A 173 -5.09 -34.07 5.93
CA SER A 173 -4.68 -34.93 4.80
C SER A 173 -4.37 -34.15 3.53
N THR A 174 -5.10 -33.06 3.27
CA THR A 174 -4.91 -32.22 2.08
C THR A 174 -3.87 -31.12 2.23
N SER A 175 -3.43 -30.83 3.46
CA SER A 175 -2.54 -29.69 3.75
C SER A 175 -1.12 -30.10 4.12
N MET A 176 -0.87 -31.36 4.49
CA MET A 176 0.47 -31.82 4.94
C MET A 176 1.58 -31.64 3.90
N ASP A 177 1.25 -31.62 2.61
CA ASP A 177 2.22 -31.47 1.52
C ASP A 177 2.56 -30.01 1.17
N HIS A 178 1.92 -29.04 1.85
CA HIS A 178 2.10 -27.62 1.59
C HIS A 178 2.87 -26.94 2.72
N ASP A 179 3.72 -25.96 2.40
CA ASP A 179 4.36 -25.13 3.42
C ASP A 179 3.37 -24.13 4.02
N TRP A 180 3.69 -23.55 5.20
CA TRP A 180 2.82 -22.56 5.84
C TRP A 180 2.49 -21.36 4.93
N GLN A 181 3.41 -20.99 4.05
CA GLN A 181 3.28 -19.88 3.11
C GLN A 181 2.21 -20.12 2.02
N ASP A 182 1.94 -21.40 1.72
CA ASP A 182 0.98 -21.82 0.69
C ASP A 182 -0.46 -21.96 1.23
N ILE A 183 -0.64 -21.75 2.54
CA ILE A 183 -1.93 -21.78 3.21
C ILE A 183 -2.43 -20.34 3.38
N ILE A 184 -3.62 -20.07 2.83
CA ILE A 184 -4.28 -18.76 2.93
C ILE A 184 -5.63 -18.94 3.64
N LEU A 185 -5.83 -18.23 4.74
CA LEU A 185 -7.12 -18.08 5.41
C LEU A 185 -7.76 -16.75 4.98
N GLU A 186 -8.89 -16.82 4.30
CA GLU A 186 -9.69 -15.67 3.94
C GLU A 186 -10.92 -15.56 4.85
N LEU A 187 -11.08 -14.43 5.53
CA LEU A 187 -12.24 -14.11 6.36
C LEU A 187 -13.25 -13.32 5.52
N HIS A 188 -14.41 -13.85 5.21
CA HIS A 188 -15.42 -13.23 4.35
C HIS A 188 -16.64 -12.76 5.14
N PRO A 189 -17.41 -11.79 4.64
CA PRO A 189 -18.61 -11.32 5.33
C PRO A 189 -19.63 -12.44 5.46
N ASN A 190 -20.39 -12.40 6.56
CA ASN A 190 -21.57 -13.21 6.76
C ASN A 190 -22.74 -12.25 6.95
N GLU A 191 -23.74 -12.30 6.06
CA GLU A 191 -24.83 -11.32 6.02
C GLU A 191 -25.68 -11.33 7.31
N ASP A 192 -25.70 -12.47 8.00
CA ASP A 192 -26.58 -12.70 9.17
C ASP A 192 -25.85 -12.67 10.53
N GLN A 193 -24.50 -12.57 10.55
CA GLN A 193 -23.72 -12.71 11.80
C GLN A 193 -22.50 -11.79 11.85
N LEU A 194 -22.16 -11.30 13.05
CA LEU A 194 -20.93 -10.54 13.34
C LEU A 194 -19.62 -11.34 13.10
N ILE A 195 -19.74 -12.63 12.80
CA ILE A 195 -18.62 -13.56 12.64
C ILE A 195 -18.42 -13.86 11.15
N PRO A 196 -17.19 -13.71 10.62
CA PRO A 196 -16.92 -13.98 9.22
C PRO A 196 -17.08 -15.47 8.88
N ASN A 197 -17.43 -15.74 7.64
CA ASN A 197 -17.23 -17.06 7.05
C ASN A 197 -15.75 -17.24 6.69
N ILE A 198 -15.25 -18.47 6.74
CA ILE A 198 -13.83 -18.76 6.50
C ILE A 198 -13.70 -19.56 5.22
N ARG A 199 -12.76 -19.14 4.37
CA ARG A 199 -12.32 -19.90 3.20
C ARG A 199 -10.83 -20.18 3.31
N VAL A 200 -10.48 -21.45 3.22
CA VAL A 200 -9.09 -21.88 3.17
C VAL A 200 -8.66 -22.13 1.72
N THR A 201 -7.49 -21.64 1.35
CA THR A 201 -6.79 -21.99 0.11
C THR A 201 -5.53 -22.75 0.45
N LEU A 202 -5.34 -23.92 -0.15
CA LEU A 202 -4.15 -24.78 0.04
C LEU A 202 -3.45 -24.93 -1.30
N GLY A 203 -2.20 -24.48 -1.42
CA GLY A 203 -1.40 -24.66 -2.65
C GLY A 203 -2.06 -24.06 -3.90
N GLY A 204 -2.85 -23.00 -3.73
CA GLY A 204 -3.63 -22.36 -4.82
C GLY A 204 -5.03 -22.93 -5.06
N VAL A 205 -5.39 -24.07 -4.45
CA VAL A 205 -6.74 -24.65 -4.57
C VAL A 205 -7.66 -24.06 -3.50
N ARG A 206 -8.71 -23.35 -3.95
CA ARG A 206 -9.70 -22.71 -3.06
C ARG A 206 -10.76 -23.72 -2.61
N LYS A 207 -10.92 -23.90 -1.30
CA LYS A 207 -12.01 -24.70 -0.73
C LYS A 207 -13.32 -23.92 -0.68
N THR A 208 -14.41 -24.65 -0.43
CA THR A 208 -15.73 -24.05 -0.19
C THR A 208 -15.70 -23.19 1.07
N MET A 209 -16.46 -22.09 1.05
CA MET A 209 -16.64 -21.25 2.23
C MET A 209 -17.41 -22.02 3.30
N GLN A 210 -16.94 -21.97 4.54
CA GLN A 210 -17.60 -22.61 5.68
C GLN A 210 -17.71 -21.61 6.86
N PRO A 211 -18.70 -21.78 7.75
CA PRO A 211 -18.80 -20.94 8.95
C PRO A 211 -17.56 -21.06 9.84
N ALA A 212 -17.25 -20.00 10.60
CA ALA A 212 -16.11 -20.00 11.52
C ALA A 212 -16.16 -21.14 12.56
N SER A 213 -17.35 -21.62 12.93
CA SER A 213 -17.53 -22.70 13.89
C SER A 213 -16.98 -24.02 13.38
N GLU A 214 -17.03 -24.27 12.06
CA GLU A 214 -16.48 -25.49 11.48
C GLU A 214 -14.96 -25.56 11.68
N TYR A 215 -14.27 -24.42 11.62
CA TYR A 215 -12.83 -24.32 11.87
C TYR A 215 -12.48 -24.09 13.34
N GLY A 216 -13.44 -24.13 14.26
CA GLY A 216 -13.21 -23.91 15.69
C GLY A 216 -12.83 -22.47 16.04
N PHE A 217 -13.31 -21.49 15.27
CA PHE A 217 -13.10 -20.04 15.49
C PHE A 217 -14.31 -19.34 16.13
N SER A 218 -15.41 -20.05 16.37
CA SER A 218 -16.60 -19.57 17.08
C SER A 218 -17.29 -20.72 17.81
N ASN A 219 -18.22 -20.37 18.71
CA ASN A 219 -19.10 -21.35 19.35
C ASN A 219 -20.08 -21.95 18.32
N ILE A 220 -20.69 -23.09 18.67
CA ILE A 220 -21.54 -23.91 17.79
C ILE A 220 -22.69 -23.09 17.14
N GLU A 221 -23.18 -22.08 17.85
CA GLU A 221 -24.27 -21.21 17.38
C GLU A 221 -23.80 -19.98 16.59
N ASN A 222 -22.49 -19.79 16.39
CA ASN A 222 -21.89 -18.59 15.78
C ASN A 222 -22.37 -17.26 16.37
N SER A 223 -22.79 -17.27 17.64
CA SER A 223 -23.30 -16.08 18.34
C SER A 223 -22.18 -15.17 18.84
N SER A 224 -20.99 -15.72 19.14
CA SER A 224 -19.81 -14.96 19.57
C SER A 224 -18.50 -15.50 18.95
N PRO A 225 -17.57 -14.60 18.56
CA PRO A 225 -16.23 -15.01 18.12
C PRO A 225 -15.43 -15.53 19.30
N ASN A 226 -14.64 -16.59 19.09
CA ASN A 226 -13.78 -17.11 20.15
C ASN A 226 -12.42 -16.39 20.21
N ILE A 227 -11.63 -16.69 21.24
CA ILE A 227 -10.33 -16.06 21.46
C ILE A 227 -9.32 -16.34 20.34
N LEU A 228 -9.47 -17.47 19.62
CA LEU A 228 -8.61 -17.85 18.51
C LEU A 228 -8.87 -16.96 17.30
N LEU A 229 -10.14 -16.68 16.99
CA LEU A 229 -10.51 -15.78 15.89
C LEU A 229 -10.05 -14.35 16.15
N ILE A 230 -10.26 -13.85 17.37
CA ILE A 230 -9.74 -12.55 17.82
C ILE A 230 -8.21 -12.51 17.69
N THR A 231 -7.54 -13.62 17.99
CA THR A 231 -6.08 -13.72 17.84
C THR A 231 -5.67 -13.79 16.36
N CYS A 232 -6.42 -14.46 15.49
CA CYS A 232 -6.20 -14.40 14.03
C CYS A 232 -6.31 -12.98 13.50
N TYR A 233 -7.29 -12.21 13.98
CA TYR A 233 -7.48 -10.83 13.56
C TYR A 233 -6.28 -9.93 13.90
N PHE A 234 -5.56 -10.21 14.99
CA PHE A 234 -4.33 -9.47 15.29
C PHE A 234 -3.29 -9.62 14.17
N PHE A 235 -3.22 -10.79 13.52
CA PHE A 235 -2.23 -11.12 12.49
C PHE A 235 -2.70 -10.86 11.05
N LEU A 236 -3.71 -10.01 10.85
CA LEU A 236 -4.08 -9.51 9.52
C LEU A 236 -2.94 -8.72 8.85
N GLY A 237 -2.12 -8.04 9.66
CA GLY A 237 -0.82 -7.52 9.28
C GLY A 237 0.24 -8.57 9.58
N LYS A 238 1.16 -8.83 8.63
CA LYS A 238 2.19 -9.88 8.75
C LYS A 238 3.00 -9.83 10.05
N LYS A 239 3.07 -8.66 10.71
CA LYS A 239 3.88 -8.41 11.89
C LYS A 239 3.12 -7.63 12.95
N ILE A 240 3.37 -7.94 14.22
CA ILE A 240 2.83 -7.22 15.37
C ILE A 240 3.92 -6.96 16.39
N ARG A 241 4.02 -5.71 16.84
CA ARG A 241 4.86 -5.32 17.99
C ARG A 241 3.98 -5.02 19.18
N PHE A 242 4.26 -5.66 20.31
CA PHE A 242 3.64 -5.32 21.59
C PHE A 242 4.61 -4.46 22.40
N LEU A 243 4.27 -3.18 22.59
CA LEU A 243 5.11 -2.21 23.31
C LEU A 243 5.13 -2.43 24.84
N VAL A 244 4.18 -3.18 25.39
CA VAL A 244 4.03 -3.37 26.85
C VAL A 244 4.30 -4.82 27.24
N TRP A 245 5.21 -5.04 28.19
CA TRP A 245 5.64 -6.38 28.65
C TRP A 245 4.49 -7.26 29.19
N ILE A 246 3.53 -6.65 29.90
CA ILE A 246 2.34 -7.35 30.42
C ILE A 246 1.44 -7.83 29.27
N MET A 247 1.26 -7.00 28.23
CA MET A 247 0.56 -7.42 27.02
C MET A 247 1.32 -8.55 26.33
N LYS A 248 2.65 -8.46 26.22
CA LYS A 248 3.49 -9.52 25.61
C LYS A 248 3.23 -10.90 26.23
N ARG A 249 3.15 -11.01 27.57
CA ARG A 249 2.85 -12.28 28.27
C ARG A 249 1.41 -12.78 28.08
N LYS A 250 0.42 -11.88 28.10
CA LYS A 250 -1.00 -12.26 27.92
C LYS A 250 -1.25 -12.73 26.49
N HIS A 251 -0.66 -12.04 25.51
CA HIS A 251 -0.81 -12.36 24.10
C HIS A 251 0.06 -13.57 23.69
N SER A 252 1.25 -13.80 24.28
CA SER A 252 2.06 -14.98 23.96
C SER A 252 1.29 -16.29 24.22
N LYS A 253 0.58 -16.39 25.35
CA LYS A 253 -0.23 -17.59 25.65
C LYS A 253 -1.37 -17.80 24.64
N ARG A 254 -1.97 -16.71 24.15
CA ARG A 254 -3.01 -16.77 23.08
C ARG A 254 -2.41 -17.17 21.74
N ILE A 255 -1.21 -16.68 21.44
CA ILE A 255 -0.47 -17.04 20.22
C ILE A 255 -0.08 -18.52 20.24
N ASP A 256 0.37 -19.04 21.39
CA ASP A 256 0.65 -20.48 21.53
C ASP A 256 -0.63 -21.33 21.34
N GLN A 257 -1.77 -20.88 21.88
CA GLN A 257 -3.06 -21.54 21.65
C GLN A 257 -3.44 -21.52 20.15
N LEU A 258 -3.21 -20.40 19.47
CA LEU A 258 -3.48 -20.29 18.04
C LEU A 258 -2.53 -21.12 17.18
N ASN A 259 -1.24 -21.17 17.53
CA ASN A 259 -0.25 -22.03 16.87
C ASN A 259 -0.64 -23.51 17.00
N ASN A 260 -1.00 -23.95 18.20
CA ASN A 260 -1.48 -25.31 18.42
C ASN A 260 -2.74 -25.59 17.59
N HIS A 261 -3.67 -24.63 17.52
CA HIS A 261 -4.88 -24.76 16.70
C HIS A 261 -4.54 -24.91 15.21
N PHE A 262 -3.61 -24.12 14.69
CA PHE A 262 -3.17 -24.26 13.29
C PHE A 262 -2.42 -25.57 13.02
N GLU A 263 -1.56 -26.03 13.95
CA GLU A 263 -0.90 -27.33 13.83
C GLU A 263 -1.91 -28.48 13.84
N LEU A 264 -3.00 -28.36 14.60
CA LEU A 264 -4.10 -29.32 14.57
C LEU A 264 -4.87 -29.26 13.24
N LEU A 265 -5.21 -28.07 12.73
CA LEU A 265 -5.97 -27.94 11.49
C LEU A 265 -5.19 -28.36 10.24
N PHE A 266 -3.91 -27.96 10.14
CA PHE A 266 -3.12 -28.05 8.91
C PHE A 266 -1.89 -28.95 9.02
N GLY A 267 -1.74 -29.65 10.14
CA GLY A 267 -0.59 -30.50 10.42
C GLY A 267 0.60 -29.73 10.99
N LYS A 268 1.43 -30.45 11.75
CA LYS A 268 2.64 -29.93 12.37
C LYS A 268 3.79 -29.85 11.37
N ARG A 269 4.54 -28.75 11.41
CA ARG A 269 5.76 -28.52 10.59
C ARG A 269 6.95 -28.21 11.49
N LYS A 270 8.14 -28.04 10.89
CA LYS A 270 9.36 -27.68 11.62
C LYS A 270 9.29 -26.27 12.21
N GLN A 271 8.73 -25.33 11.45
CA GLN A 271 8.48 -23.95 11.88
C GLN A 271 7.04 -23.83 12.39
N LYS A 272 6.82 -22.95 13.37
CA LYS A 272 5.48 -22.61 13.83
C LYS A 272 4.83 -21.63 12.83
N PRO A 273 3.50 -21.63 12.70
CA PRO A 273 2.82 -20.70 11.79
C PRO A 273 2.98 -19.23 12.21
N ILE A 274 3.18 -18.96 13.50
CA ILE A 274 3.50 -17.64 14.05
C ILE A 274 4.72 -17.75 14.97
N GLU A 275 5.75 -16.97 14.69
CA GLU A 275 7.03 -16.96 15.43
C GLU A 275 7.38 -15.56 15.93
N TYR A 276 8.18 -15.50 17.00
CA TYR A 276 8.69 -14.24 17.52
C TYR A 276 10.08 -13.99 16.93
N ASP A 277 10.21 -12.86 16.23
CA ASP A 277 11.46 -12.33 15.72
C ASP A 277 12.15 -11.52 16.83
N ASP A 278 13.25 -12.06 17.36
CA ASP A 278 14.05 -11.42 18.41
C ASP A 278 14.79 -10.17 17.91
N GLU A 279 15.13 -10.09 16.61
CA GLU A 279 15.84 -8.94 16.05
C GLU A 279 14.93 -7.73 15.89
N GLN A 280 13.68 -7.96 15.47
CA GLN A 280 12.69 -6.90 15.22
C GLN A 280 11.74 -6.69 16.40
N GLU A 281 11.91 -7.45 17.48
CA GLU A 281 11.05 -7.50 18.66
C GLU A 281 9.55 -7.63 18.31
N CYS A 282 9.23 -8.47 17.33
CA CYS A 282 7.87 -8.57 16.80
C CYS A 282 7.44 -10.02 16.57
N TRP A 283 6.14 -10.28 16.65
CA TRP A 283 5.58 -11.56 16.19
C TRP A 283 5.29 -11.48 14.69
N GLU A 284 5.75 -12.46 13.93
CA GLU A 284 5.55 -12.59 12.48
C GLU A 284 4.70 -13.83 12.17
N THR A 285 3.69 -13.66 11.30
CA THR A 285 2.88 -14.77 10.79
C THR A 285 3.43 -15.25 9.45
N ILE A 286 3.73 -16.55 9.37
CA ILE A 286 4.14 -17.23 8.12
C ILE A 286 2.90 -17.59 7.31
N ILE A 287 1.82 -17.96 7.99
CA ILE A 287 0.52 -18.22 7.36
C ILE A 287 -0.13 -16.89 6.93
N LYS A 288 -0.73 -16.88 5.74
CA LYS A 288 -1.35 -15.67 5.19
C LYS A 288 -2.81 -15.58 5.63
N ILE A 289 -3.12 -14.60 6.48
CA ILE A 289 -4.49 -14.28 6.90
C ILE A 289 -4.94 -13.02 6.16
N VAL A 290 -6.08 -13.12 5.47
CA VAL A 290 -6.63 -12.03 4.65
C VAL A 290 -8.04 -11.70 5.16
N ASP A 291 -8.24 -10.46 5.61
CA ASP A 291 -9.57 -9.98 5.95
C ASP A 291 -10.29 -9.52 4.68
N ARG A 292 -11.36 -10.23 4.29
CA ARG A 292 -12.32 -9.86 3.25
C ARG A 292 -13.67 -9.42 3.84
N SER A 293 -13.82 -9.38 5.17
CA SER A 293 -15.11 -9.19 5.85
C SER A 293 -15.64 -7.76 5.78
N SER A 294 -14.76 -6.77 5.74
CA SER A 294 -15.13 -5.38 5.48
C SER A 294 -14.87 -5.06 4.01
N THR A 295 -15.94 -4.92 3.23
CA THR A 295 -15.86 -4.47 1.82
C THR A 295 -15.18 -3.11 1.76
N ALA A 296 -15.65 -2.12 2.52
CA ALA A 296 -15.07 -0.77 2.53
C ALA A 296 -13.55 -0.71 2.82
N ARG A 297 -13.04 -1.49 3.78
CA ARG A 297 -11.59 -1.51 4.07
C ARG A 297 -10.78 -2.16 2.95
N ASN A 298 -11.32 -3.21 2.35
CA ASN A 298 -10.69 -3.89 1.22
C ASN A 298 -10.72 -3.07 -0.05
N ASP A 299 -11.82 -2.37 -0.27
CA ASP A 299 -12.03 -1.43 -1.35
C ASP A 299 -10.99 -0.31 -1.31
N ILE A 300 -10.76 0.31 -0.14
CA ILE A 300 -9.70 1.33 0.02
C ILE A 300 -8.32 0.72 -0.22
N ARG A 301 -8.03 -0.46 0.34
CA ARG A 301 -6.73 -1.12 0.19
C ARG A 301 -6.43 -1.48 -1.27
N GLN A 302 -7.41 -2.06 -1.96
CA GLN A 302 -7.33 -2.39 -3.38
C GLN A 302 -7.18 -1.12 -4.22
N SER A 303 -7.93 -0.07 -3.89
CA SER A 303 -7.86 1.21 -4.59
C SER A 303 -6.48 1.85 -4.44
N LEU A 304 -5.87 1.81 -3.24
CA LEU A 304 -4.50 2.27 -3.00
C LEU A 304 -3.47 1.46 -3.80
N ASP A 305 -3.59 0.13 -3.82
CA ASP A 305 -2.67 -0.75 -4.57
C ASP A 305 -2.75 -0.49 -6.09
N VAL A 306 -3.97 -0.32 -6.63
CA VAL A 306 -4.19 0.01 -8.04
C VAL A 306 -3.67 1.41 -8.35
N PHE A 307 -3.97 2.39 -7.49
CA PHE A 307 -3.49 3.76 -7.62
C PHE A 307 -1.96 3.84 -7.62
N GLY A 308 -1.30 3.11 -6.71
CA GLY A 308 0.16 3.00 -6.67
C GLY A 308 0.75 2.47 -7.97
N LYS A 309 0.13 1.43 -8.57
CA LYS A 309 0.56 0.90 -9.88
C LYS A 309 0.38 1.91 -11.01
N ILE A 310 -0.73 2.65 -11.03
CA ILE A 310 -1.00 3.70 -12.03
C ILE A 310 0.07 4.79 -11.93
N ILE A 311 0.37 5.26 -10.71
CA ILE A 311 1.40 6.27 -10.49
C ILE A 311 2.79 5.76 -10.87
N ASN A 312 3.18 4.57 -10.41
CA ASN A 312 4.50 4.02 -10.70
C ASN A 312 4.71 3.82 -12.20
N SER A 313 3.65 3.39 -12.92
CA SER A 313 3.66 3.31 -14.38
C SER A 313 3.80 4.68 -15.05
N TYR A 314 3.11 5.71 -14.53
CA TYR A 314 3.15 7.06 -15.10
C TYR A 314 4.47 7.79 -14.84
N VAL A 315 5.03 7.58 -13.64
CA VAL A 315 6.25 8.23 -13.16
C VAL A 315 7.50 7.54 -13.66
N GLY A 316 7.48 6.22 -13.86
CA GLY A 316 8.57 5.42 -14.40
C GLY A 316 9.55 4.86 -13.36
N TYR A 317 9.22 4.94 -12.06
CA TYR A 317 9.96 4.30 -10.97
C TYR A 317 9.04 4.07 -9.77
N ASP A 318 9.42 3.14 -8.88
CA ASP A 318 8.66 2.84 -7.66
C ASP A 318 8.67 4.04 -6.70
N ALA A 319 7.56 4.76 -6.66
CA ALA A 319 7.43 6.02 -5.94
C ALA A 319 6.44 5.97 -4.77
N VAL A 320 5.45 5.08 -4.83
CA VAL A 320 4.34 4.96 -3.86
C VAL A 320 4.36 3.61 -3.17
#